data_AF-A0A7C4MUL9-F1
#
_entry.id   AF-A0A7C4MUL9-F1
#
_cell.length_a   1.000
_cell.length_b   1.000
_cell.length_c   1.000
_cell.angle_alpha   90.00
_cell.angle_beta   90.00
_cell.angle_gamma   90.00
#
_symmetry.space_group_name_H-M   'P 1'
#
loop_
_entity.id
_entity.type
_entity.pdbx_description
1 polymer ?
#
loop_
_entity_poly.entity_id
_entity_poly.type
_entity_poly.pdbx_seq_one_letter_code
_entity_poly.pdbx_strand_id
1 'polypeptide(L)' 'MKKPSMWSLFRRIHEDEQGALSLETILIIGAIALPILIFLIKVGWPKVKEYFNKGVEDLQTGADQARY' A
#
# COMPACT_ATOMS: atom_id res chain seq x y z
N MET A 1 -21.67 7.27 -35.03
CA MET A 1 -20.85 6.36 -34.19
C MET A 1 -21.15 6.68 -32.72
N LYS A 2 -21.80 5.77 -31.98
CA LYS A 2 -22.13 6.01 -30.55
C LYS A 2 -20.83 6.00 -29.75
N LYS A 3 -20.51 7.11 -29.08
CA LYS A 3 -19.33 7.22 -28.22
C LYS A 3 -19.46 6.19 -27.09
N PRO A 4 -18.40 5.42 -26.77
CA PRO A 4 -18.48 4.49 -25.66
C PRO A 4 -18.74 5.28 -24.38
N SER A 5 -19.86 4.98 -23.74
CA SER A 5 -20.19 5.47 -22.40
C SER A 5 -19.22 4.84 -21.41
N MET A 6 -18.80 5.59 -20.39
CA MET A 6 -18.01 5.04 -19.27
C MET A 6 -18.65 3.77 -18.69
N TRP A 7 -19.99 3.70 -18.72
CA TRP A 7 -20.76 2.54 -18.31
C TRP A 7 -20.57 1.31 -19.22
N SER A 8 -20.47 1.53 -20.53
CA SER A 8 -20.19 0.46 -21.50
C SER A 8 -18.74 -0.05 -21.41
N LEU A 9 -17.80 0.80 -20.99
CA LEU A 9 -16.42 0.40 -20.75
C LEU A 9 -16.30 -0.43 -19.45
N PHE A 10 -16.98 0.00 -18.38
CA PHE A 10 -17.06 -0.77 -17.13
C PHE A 10 -17.67 -2.15 -17.34
N ARG A 11 -18.76 -2.23 -18.11
CA ARG A 11 -19.41 -3.50 -18.43
C ARG A 11 -18.49 -4.42 -19.25
N ARG A 12 -17.75 -3.86 -20.20
CA ARG A 12 -16.81 -4.62 -21.03
C ARG A 12 -15.62 -5.16 -20.24
N ILE A 13 -15.09 -4.38 -19.28
CA ILE A 13 -14.03 -4.84 -18.36
C ILE A 13 -14.53 -6.03 -17.52
N HIS A 14 -15.80 -6.03 -17.12
CA HIS A 14 -16.42 -7.14 -16.37
C HIS A 14 -16.83 -8.34 -17.25
N GLU A 15 -16.96 -8.16 -18.56
CA GLU A 15 -17.26 -9.25 -19.50
C GLU A 15 -15.97 -9.93 -20.04
N ASP A 16 -14.80 -9.28 -19.94
CA ASP A 16 -13.47 -9.81 -20.34
C ASP A 16 -12.80 -10.65 -19.22
N GLU A 17 -13.58 -11.38 -18.40
CA GLU A 17 -13.08 -12.20 -17.28
C GLU A 17 -12.49 -13.56 -17.68
N GLN A 18 -12.01 -13.74 -18.92
CA GLN A 18 -11.29 -14.98 -19.29
C GLN A 18 -9.91 -15.12 -18.61
N GLY A 19 -9.47 -14.10 -17.86
CA GLY A 19 -8.31 -14.15 -16.98
C GLY A 19 -8.51 -13.41 -15.65
N ALA A 20 -9.73 -13.04 -15.29
CA ALA A 20 -9.99 -12.35 -14.03
C ALA A 20 -10.13 -13.37 -12.89
N LEU A 21 -9.40 -13.12 -11.80
CA LEU A 21 -9.70 -13.78 -10.53
C LEU A 21 -11.14 -13.43 -10.15
N SER A 22 -11.95 -14.45 -9.83
CA SER A 22 -13.34 -14.27 -9.42
C SER A 22 -13.46 -13.18 -8.34
N LEU A 23 -14.55 -12.41 -8.37
CA LEU A 23 -14.85 -11.41 -7.34
C LEU A 23 -14.78 -12.00 -5.92
N GLU A 24 -15.17 -13.27 -5.78
CA GLU A 24 -15.02 -14.04 -4.54
C GLU A 24 -13.54 -14.18 -4.13
N THR A 25 -12.66 -14.50 -5.07
CA THR A 25 -11.21 -14.60 -4.81
C THR A 25 -10.63 -13.27 -4.37
N ILE A 26 -11.03 -12.16 -5.01
CA ILE A 26 -10.60 -10.81 -4.63
C ILE A 26 -11.09 -10.48 -3.20
N LEU A 27 -12.33 -10.82 -2.87
CA LEU A 27 -12.89 -10.62 -1.53
C LEU A 27 -12.16 -11.46 -0.47
N ILE A 28 -11.82 -12.71 -0.76
CA ILE A 28 -11.05 -13.57 0.15
C ILE A 28 -9.65 -13.00 0.37
N ILE A 29 -8.96 -12.61 -0.70
CA ILE A 29 -7.63 -11.98 -0.59
C ILE A 29 -7.72 -10.68 0.21
N GLY A 30 -8.72 -9.84 -0.07
CA GLY A 30 -8.96 -8.61 0.68
C GLY A 30 -9.19 -8.85 2.17
N ALA A 31 -9.98 -9.86 2.52
CA ALA A 31 -10.27 -10.21 3.91
C ALA A 31 -9.03 -10.64 4.71
N ILE A 32 -8.03 -11.26 4.06
CA ILE A 32 -6.78 -11.69 4.71
C ILE A 32 -5.71 -10.59 4.65
N ALA A 33 -5.63 -9.88 3.52
CA ALA A 33 -4.64 -8.85 3.29
C ALA A 33 -4.92 -7.57 4.10
N LEU A 34 -6.19 -7.16 4.25
CA LEU A 34 -6.55 -5.96 5.00
C LEU A 34 -6.07 -5.99 6.46
N PRO A 35 -6.29 -7.07 7.25
CA PRO A 35 -5.75 -7.18 8.60
C PRO A 35 -4.22 -7.00 8.66
N ILE A 36 -3.49 -7.63 7.73
CA ILE A 36 -2.02 -7.53 7.67
C ILE A 36 -1.60 -6.09 7.31
N LEU A 37 -2.25 -5.48 6.32
CA LEU A 37 -1.98 -4.11 5.91
C LEU A 37 -2.24 -3.12 7.06
N ILE A 38 -3.36 -3.27 7.78
CA ILE A 38 -3.68 -2.46 8.95
C ILE A 38 -2.60 -2.64 10.03
N PHE A 39 -2.15 -3.86 10.28
CA PHE A 39 -1.08 -4.12 11.24
C PHE A 39 0.24 -3.46 10.84
N LEU A 40 0.64 -3.57 9.57
CA LEU A 40 1.87 -2.93 9.06
C LEU A 40 1.82 -1.41 9.21
N ILE A 41 0.69 -0.78 8.89
CA ILE A 41 0.52 0.67 9.00
C ILE A 41 0.45 1.11 10.47
N LYS A 42 -0.26 0.38 11.33
CA LYS A 42 -0.51 0.80 12.71
C LYS A 42 0.63 0.45 13.67
N VAL A 43 1.34 -0.65 13.43
CA VAL A 43 2.38 -1.17 14.34
C VAL A 43 3.75 -1.14 13.69
N GLY A 44 3.85 -1.54 12.41
CA GLY A 44 5.13 -1.56 11.69
C GLY A 44 5.67 -0.15 11.43
N TRP A 45 4.85 0.71 10.82
CA TRP A 45 5.25 2.05 10.41
C TRP A 45 5.76 2.93 11.56
N PRO A 46 5.10 2.99 12.74
CA PRO A 46 5.63 3.77 13.86
C PRO A 46 7.01 3.31 14.30
N LYS A 47 7.26 2.01 14.37
CA LYS A 47 8.58 1.46 14.74
C LYS A 47 9.65 1.82 13.71
N VAL A 48 9.35 1.63 12.42
CA VAL A 48 10.28 1.99 11.34
C VAL A 48 10.63 3.48 11.40
N LYS A 49 9.62 4.33 11.60
CA LYS A 49 9.81 5.78 11.74
C LYS A 49 10.66 6.13 12.95
N GLU A 50 10.42 5.50 14.10
CA GLU A 50 11.20 5.72 15.32
C GLU A 50 12.67 5.36 15.14
N TYR A 51 12.96 4.17 14.59
CA TYR A 51 14.34 3.75 14.31
C TYR A 51 15.04 4.68 13.32
N PHE A 52 14.34 5.09 12.27
CA PHE A 52 14.88 6.01 11.27
C PHE A 52 15.20 7.38 11.89
N ASN A 53 14.26 7.96 12.62
CA ASN A 53 14.44 9.27 13.25
C ASN A 53 15.57 9.26 14.28
N LYS A 54 15.64 8.22 15.12
CA LYS A 54 16.72 8.05 16.08
C LYS A 54 18.08 7.94 15.40
N GLY A 55 18.17 7.15 14.32
CA GLY A 55 19.41 7.04 13.55
C GLY A 55 19.87 8.37 12.96
N VAL A 56 18.94 9.21 12.48
CA VAL A 56 19.27 10.56 11.99
C VAL A 56 19.77 11.47 13.11
N GLU A 57 19.13 11.42 14.28
CA GLU A 57 19.53 12.19 15.47
C GLU A 57 20.93 11.79 15.97
N ASP A 58 21.22 10.49 16.01
CA ASP A 58 22.53 9.96 16.40
C ASP A 58 23.63 10.43 15.44
N LEU A 59 23.34 10.44 14.13
CA LEU A 59 24.28 10.94 13.11
C LEU A 59 24.54 12.44 13.24
N GLN A 60 23.50 13.23 13.51
CA GLN A 60 23.65 14.68 13.73
C GLN A 60 24.51 14.95 14.97
N THR A 61 24.23 14.26 16.07
CA THR A 61 24.98 14.39 17.32
C THR A 61 26.46 14.04 17.11
N GLY A 62 26.75 12.93 16.41
CA GLY A 62 28.12 12.54 16.11
C GLY A 62 28.86 13.54 15.21
N ALA A 63 28.15 14.12 14.23
CA ALA A 63 28.72 15.14 13.35
C ALA A 63 29.04 16.44 14.11
N ASP A 64 28.18 16.85 15.03
CA ASP A 64 28.40 18.03 15.86
C ASP A 64 29.57 17.82 16.83
N GLN A 65 29.68 16.64 17.46
CA GLN A 65 30.81 16.30 18.33
C GLN A 65 32.15 16.31 17.61
N ALA A 66 32.20 15.82 16.37
CA ALA A 66 33.44 15.79 15.58
C ALA A 66 33.89 17.18 15.08
N ARG A 67 33.01 18.18 15.16
CA ARG A 67 33.27 19.55 14.72
C ARG A 67 33.95 20.42 15.80
N TYR A 68 33.89 20.01 17.05
CA TYR A 68 34.54 20.63 18.20
C TYR A 68 35.80 19.85 18.62
#